data_AF-A0A2A4QEH4-F1
#
_entry.id   AF-A0A2A4QEH4-F1
#
_cell.length_a   1.000
_cell.length_b   1.000
_cell.length_c   1.000
_cell.angle_alpha   90.00
_cell.angle_beta   90.00
_cell.angle_gamma   90.00
#
_symmetry.space_group_name_H-M   'P 1'
#
loop_
_entity.id
_entity.type
_entity.pdbx_description
1 polymer ?
#
loop_
_entity_poly.entity_id
_entity_poly.type
_entity_poly.pdbx_seq_one_letter_code
_entity_poly.pdbx_strand_id
1 'polypeptide(L)'
;MPTKNESLWLASGQAGENQARALTLPIEFTRVVVGDANGNYPPMDSSIIAVVNERLEGAVISHEVDPNDSNQRIVQMAIPPTLDFDAVELLLFAKYGNTEFAHTYFRLAAPYPIRTTENGGAQVKLKYTIRVNQNTDVNIMVSPNLAYTTEEQVNSKFKSVEVTANQSGLADKLHIFKAYADVIMPLSDDGSFLAALVDSTVDLSTGDCRLAAPDGEQMEVNGKLVSHARIVENLKRFRFERIGGVWKA
;
A
#
# COMPACT_ATOMS: atom_id res chain seq x y z
N MET A 1 8.89 -29.10 -14.40
CA MET A 1 8.93 -27.87 -13.59
C MET A 1 8.59 -26.70 -14.50
N PRO A 2 7.72 -25.78 -14.07
CA PRO A 2 7.41 -24.57 -14.83
C PRO A 2 8.67 -23.72 -15.02
N THR A 3 8.87 -23.16 -16.22
CA THR A 3 10.07 -22.38 -16.57
C THR A 3 9.96 -20.90 -16.20
N LYS A 4 8.77 -20.48 -15.73
CA LYS A 4 8.44 -19.11 -15.31
C LYS A 4 7.32 -19.16 -14.28
N ASN A 5 7.19 -18.10 -13.49
CA ASN A 5 6.04 -17.94 -12.62
C ASN A 5 4.78 -17.78 -13.48
N GLU A 6 3.69 -18.39 -13.05
CA GLU A 6 2.41 -18.39 -13.74
C GLU A 6 1.33 -17.81 -12.84
N SER A 7 0.35 -17.13 -13.44
CA SER A 7 -0.88 -16.72 -12.74
C SER A 7 -2.09 -17.16 -13.54
N LEU A 8 -3.18 -17.46 -12.85
CA LEU A 8 -4.47 -17.75 -13.43
C LEU A 8 -5.53 -16.89 -12.75
N TRP A 9 -6.26 -16.12 -13.55
CA TRP A 9 -7.46 -15.46 -13.09
C TRP A 9 -8.55 -16.52 -12.90
N LEU A 10 -9.04 -16.66 -11.67
CA LEU A 10 -9.99 -17.70 -11.30
C LEU A 10 -11.39 -17.37 -11.76
N ALA A 11 -12.23 -18.41 -11.93
CA ALA A 11 -13.63 -18.24 -12.28
C ALA A 11 -14.37 -17.41 -11.22
N SER A 12 -14.07 -17.64 -9.93
CA SER A 12 -14.55 -16.82 -8.81
C SER A 12 -14.07 -15.38 -8.91
N GLY A 13 -12.82 -15.17 -9.34
CA GLY A 13 -12.25 -13.84 -9.55
C GLY A 13 -13.00 -13.04 -10.61
N GLN A 14 -13.24 -13.67 -11.76
CA GLN A 14 -13.98 -13.05 -12.86
C GLN A 14 -15.45 -12.77 -12.47
N ALA A 15 -16.09 -13.71 -11.78
CA ALA A 15 -17.46 -13.55 -11.30
C ALA A 15 -17.57 -12.42 -10.27
N GLY A 16 -16.67 -12.36 -9.29
CA GLY A 16 -16.66 -11.30 -8.27
C GLY A 16 -16.42 -9.91 -8.85
N GLU A 17 -15.51 -9.80 -9.81
CA GLU A 17 -15.26 -8.57 -10.56
C GLU A 17 -16.47 -8.11 -11.39
N ASN A 18 -17.17 -9.04 -12.05
CA ASN A 18 -18.42 -8.75 -12.76
C ASN A 18 -19.51 -8.26 -11.79
N GLN A 19 -19.64 -8.92 -10.64
CA GLN A 19 -20.64 -8.57 -9.64
C GLN A 19 -20.37 -7.20 -9.01
N ALA A 20 -19.11 -6.88 -8.70
CA ALA A 20 -18.71 -5.58 -8.19
C ALA A 20 -19.07 -4.46 -9.19
N ARG A 21 -18.81 -4.67 -10.48
CA ARG A 21 -19.23 -3.73 -11.55
C ARG A 21 -20.74 -3.57 -11.62
N ALA A 22 -21.50 -4.67 -11.59
CA ALA A 22 -22.96 -4.64 -11.63
C ALA A 22 -23.55 -3.88 -10.44
N LEU A 23 -22.91 -3.96 -9.27
CA LEU A 23 -23.33 -3.29 -8.04
C LEU A 23 -22.70 -1.91 -7.83
N THR A 24 -21.83 -1.46 -8.73
CA THR A 24 -21.05 -0.21 -8.57
C THR A 24 -20.27 -0.18 -7.25
N LEU A 25 -19.72 -1.32 -6.85
CA LEU A 25 -18.88 -1.45 -5.65
C LEU A 25 -17.40 -1.54 -6.03
N PRO A 26 -16.49 -0.95 -5.23
CA PRO A 26 -15.06 -1.09 -5.45
C PRO A 26 -14.61 -2.53 -5.17
N ILE A 27 -13.56 -2.95 -5.88
CA ILE A 27 -12.81 -4.18 -5.57
C ILE A 27 -11.66 -3.83 -4.64
N GLU A 28 -11.59 -4.56 -3.52
CA GLU A 28 -10.53 -4.45 -2.54
C GLU A 28 -9.78 -5.78 -2.46
N PHE A 29 -8.46 -5.77 -2.71
CA PHE A 29 -7.61 -6.95 -2.45
C PHE A 29 -7.31 -7.02 -0.96
N THR A 30 -7.53 -8.18 -0.36
CA THR A 30 -7.56 -8.32 1.12
C THR A 30 -6.31 -8.98 1.66
N ARG A 31 -5.99 -10.18 1.15
CA ARG A 31 -4.92 -11.03 1.66
C ARG A 31 -4.38 -11.95 0.59
N VAL A 32 -3.18 -12.47 0.82
CA VAL A 32 -2.57 -13.51 0.00
C VAL A 32 -2.27 -14.73 0.86
N VAL A 33 -2.70 -15.89 0.42
CA VAL A 33 -2.40 -17.17 1.08
C VAL A 33 -1.23 -17.83 0.36
N VAL A 34 -0.31 -18.43 1.11
CA VAL A 34 0.90 -19.07 0.59
C VAL A 34 0.90 -20.54 0.99
N GLY A 35 1.13 -21.42 0.00
CA GLY A 35 1.22 -22.85 0.21
C GLY A 35 2.52 -23.46 -0.30
N ASP A 36 2.91 -24.59 0.29
CA ASP A 36 4.04 -25.41 -0.16
C ASP A 36 3.60 -26.54 -1.12
N ALA A 37 2.29 -26.69 -1.34
CA ALA A 37 1.69 -27.74 -2.17
C ALA A 37 2.19 -29.17 -1.85
N ASN A 38 2.61 -29.42 -0.61
CA ASN A 38 3.29 -30.66 -0.19
C ASN A 38 4.50 -31.01 -1.08
N GLY A 39 5.22 -30.00 -1.57
CA GLY A 39 6.38 -30.13 -2.45
C GLY A 39 6.06 -30.44 -3.92
N ASN A 40 4.79 -30.42 -4.31
CA ASN A 40 4.35 -30.68 -5.69
C ASN A 40 3.96 -29.39 -6.41
N TYR A 41 3.76 -29.44 -7.73
CA TYR A 41 3.27 -28.30 -8.53
C TYR A 41 1.82 -28.55 -8.95
N PRO A 42 0.83 -27.94 -8.28
CA PRO A 42 -0.57 -28.15 -8.62
C PRO A 42 -0.87 -27.69 -10.07
N PRO A 43 -1.83 -28.30 -10.76
CA PRO A 43 -2.26 -27.84 -12.07
C PRO A 43 -2.89 -26.44 -11.98
N MET A 44 -2.77 -25.67 -13.06
CA MET A 44 -3.47 -24.39 -13.18
C MET A 44 -4.94 -24.66 -13.50
N ASP A 45 -5.80 -24.58 -12.49
CA ASP A 45 -7.24 -24.81 -12.62
C ASP A 45 -8.03 -23.57 -12.18
N SER A 46 -8.95 -23.12 -13.03
CA SER A 46 -9.77 -21.92 -12.79
C SER A 46 -10.76 -22.08 -11.63
N SER A 47 -11.00 -23.32 -11.18
CA SER A 47 -11.91 -23.67 -10.09
C SER A 47 -11.26 -23.66 -8.70
N ILE A 48 -9.96 -23.35 -8.62
CA ILE A 48 -9.22 -23.26 -7.34
C ILE A 48 -9.88 -22.23 -6.41
N ILE A 49 -10.12 -22.62 -5.16
CA ILE A 49 -10.63 -21.75 -4.09
C ILE A 49 -9.72 -21.72 -2.85
N ALA A 50 -8.71 -22.60 -2.80
CA ALA A 50 -7.74 -22.73 -1.73
C ALA A 50 -6.43 -23.34 -2.26
N VAL A 51 -5.31 -23.09 -1.59
CA VAL A 51 -4.01 -23.71 -1.88
C VAL A 51 -3.97 -25.16 -1.37
N VAL A 52 -3.11 -26.01 -1.94
CA VAL A 52 -3.02 -27.47 -1.67
C VAL A 52 -2.38 -27.80 -0.31
N ASN A 53 -1.68 -26.86 0.32
CA ASN A 53 -1.29 -26.94 1.73
C ASN A 53 -0.97 -25.54 2.25
N GLU A 54 -1.95 -24.88 2.86
CA GLU A 54 -1.78 -23.54 3.40
C GLU A 54 -0.76 -23.54 4.55
N ARG A 55 0.24 -22.67 4.44
CA ARG A 55 1.30 -22.53 5.44
C ARG A 55 1.28 -21.17 6.13
N LEU A 56 0.97 -20.14 5.36
CA LEU A 56 1.11 -18.76 5.82
C LEU A 56 0.15 -17.84 5.07
N GLU A 57 -0.32 -16.82 5.77
CA GLU A 57 -1.02 -15.68 5.18
C GLU A 57 -0.10 -14.46 5.14
N GLY A 58 -0.10 -13.76 4.00
CA GLY A 58 0.54 -12.48 3.78
C GLY A 58 -0.48 -11.37 3.57
N ALA A 59 -0.02 -10.13 3.71
CA ALA A 59 -0.86 -8.94 3.61
C ALA A 59 -0.77 -8.30 2.21
N VAL A 60 -1.86 -7.66 1.78
CA VAL A 60 -1.83 -6.72 0.65
C VAL A 60 -1.34 -5.37 1.17
N ILE A 61 -0.23 -4.89 0.63
CA ILE A 61 0.44 -3.64 1.04
C ILE A 61 -0.09 -2.44 0.27
N SER A 62 -0.36 -2.60 -1.03
CA SER A 62 -0.99 -1.55 -1.84
C SER A 62 -1.77 -2.14 -3.00
N HIS A 63 -2.78 -1.39 -3.42
CA HIS A 63 -3.54 -1.61 -4.65
C HIS A 63 -3.74 -0.25 -5.31
N GLU A 64 -3.16 -0.08 -6.50
CA GLU A 64 -3.19 1.18 -7.24
C GLU A 64 -3.57 0.91 -8.69
N VAL A 65 -4.34 1.81 -9.29
CA VAL A 65 -4.47 1.86 -10.76
C VAL A 65 -3.18 2.46 -11.30
N ASP A 66 -2.61 1.86 -12.34
CA ASP A 66 -1.39 2.37 -12.95
C ASP A 66 -1.65 3.79 -13.48
N PRO A 67 -0.86 4.80 -13.07
CA PRO A 67 -1.05 6.17 -13.53
C PRO A 67 -0.86 6.33 -15.03
N ASN A 68 -0.19 5.38 -15.70
CA ASN A 68 0.05 5.39 -17.14
C ASN A 68 -0.88 4.47 -17.92
N ASP A 69 -1.64 3.59 -17.26
CA ASP A 69 -2.60 2.69 -17.89
C ASP A 69 -3.79 2.43 -16.96
N SER A 70 -4.91 3.09 -17.22
CA SER A 70 -6.15 2.93 -16.45
C SER A 70 -6.74 1.51 -16.51
N ASN A 71 -6.27 0.68 -17.45
CA ASN A 71 -6.65 -0.74 -17.54
C ASN A 71 -5.67 -1.64 -16.78
N GLN A 72 -4.77 -1.07 -15.99
CA GLN A 72 -3.79 -1.82 -15.22
C GLN A 72 -3.94 -1.50 -13.73
N ARG A 73 -3.95 -2.56 -12.92
CA ARG A 73 -3.91 -2.47 -11.46
C ARG A 73 -2.63 -3.11 -10.96
N ILE A 74 -1.95 -2.45 -10.05
CA ILE A 74 -0.73 -2.91 -9.40
C ILE A 74 -1.10 -3.29 -7.97
N VAL A 75 -0.89 -4.55 -7.63
CA VAL A 75 -1.08 -5.10 -6.29
C VAL A 75 0.27 -5.44 -5.71
N GLN A 76 0.62 -4.83 -4.57
CA GLN A 76 1.80 -5.20 -3.81
C GLN A 76 1.38 -6.02 -2.60
N MET A 77 2.11 -7.10 -2.33
CA MET A 77 1.85 -8.02 -1.24
C MET A 77 3.14 -8.23 -0.43
N ALA A 78 3.00 -8.55 0.84
CA ALA A 78 4.11 -8.91 1.70
C ALA A 78 3.83 -10.23 2.41
N ILE A 79 4.79 -11.15 2.34
CA ILE A 79 4.79 -12.39 3.10
C ILE A 79 5.78 -12.22 4.25
N PRO A 80 5.31 -12.36 5.51
CA PRO A 80 6.16 -12.17 6.68
C PRO A 80 7.15 -13.35 6.86
N PRO A 81 8.34 -13.11 7.43
CA PRO A 81 9.32 -14.16 7.71
C PRO A 81 9.01 -14.86 9.04
N THR A 82 7.87 -15.55 9.12
CA THR A 82 7.36 -16.13 10.39
C THR A 82 7.39 -17.66 10.43
N LEU A 83 7.64 -18.32 9.29
CA LEU A 83 7.66 -19.78 9.19
C LEU A 83 8.73 -20.25 8.21
N ASP A 84 9.34 -21.39 8.50
CA ASP A 84 10.30 -22.04 7.62
C ASP A 84 9.60 -23.06 6.72
N PHE A 85 9.52 -22.77 5.42
CA PHE A 85 9.02 -23.68 4.38
C PHE A 85 9.38 -23.18 2.99
N ASP A 86 9.22 -24.03 1.97
CA ASP A 86 9.43 -23.63 0.58
C ASP A 86 8.07 -23.39 -0.08
N ALA A 87 7.76 -22.13 -0.36
CA ALA A 87 6.53 -21.73 -1.01
C ALA A 87 6.52 -22.18 -2.47
N VAL A 88 5.40 -22.71 -2.95
CA VAL A 88 5.22 -23.17 -4.34
C VAL A 88 4.03 -22.48 -5.01
N GLU A 89 3.02 -22.12 -4.23
CA GLU A 89 1.76 -21.56 -4.72
C GLU A 89 1.30 -20.39 -3.86
N LEU A 90 0.53 -19.49 -4.48
CA LEU A 90 -0.12 -18.39 -3.79
C LEU A 90 -1.55 -18.22 -4.28
N LEU A 91 -2.41 -17.72 -3.41
CA LEU A 91 -3.79 -17.39 -3.73
C LEU A 91 -4.13 -15.99 -3.22
N LEU A 92 -4.40 -15.07 -4.14
CA LEU A 92 -4.80 -13.70 -3.84
C LEU A 92 -6.32 -13.64 -3.71
N PHE A 93 -6.79 -13.07 -2.60
CA PHE A 93 -8.19 -12.82 -2.32
C PHE A 93 -8.55 -11.36 -2.56
N ALA A 94 -9.79 -11.16 -3.00
CA ALA A 94 -10.41 -9.85 -3.14
C ALA A 94 -11.82 -9.88 -2.58
N LYS A 95 -12.38 -8.70 -2.30
CA LYS A 95 -13.76 -8.54 -1.90
C LYS A 95 -14.43 -7.40 -2.65
N TYR A 96 -15.75 -7.47 -2.76
CA TYR A 96 -16.61 -6.32 -3.02
C TYR A 96 -17.63 -6.23 -1.88
N GLY A 97 -17.81 -5.04 -1.32
CA GLY A 97 -18.59 -4.89 -0.08
C GLY A 97 -18.09 -5.84 1.02
N ASN A 98 -18.95 -6.76 1.46
CA ASN A 98 -18.63 -7.75 2.50
C ASN A 98 -18.38 -9.17 1.95
N THR A 99 -18.30 -9.35 0.64
CA THR A 99 -18.14 -10.67 0.02
C THR A 99 -16.72 -10.86 -0.47
N GLU A 100 -15.94 -11.67 0.23
CA GLU A 100 -14.60 -12.10 -0.18
C GLU A 100 -14.65 -13.33 -1.10
N PHE A 101 -13.73 -13.39 -2.07
CA PHE A 101 -13.59 -14.48 -3.01
C PHE A 101 -12.12 -14.64 -3.46
N ALA A 102 -11.76 -15.85 -3.87
CA ALA A 102 -10.46 -16.12 -4.48
C ALA A 102 -10.37 -15.45 -5.86
N HIS A 103 -9.38 -14.59 -6.07
CA HIS A 103 -9.26 -13.80 -7.29
C HIS A 103 -8.25 -14.39 -8.27
N THR A 104 -6.99 -14.56 -7.85
CA THR A 104 -5.90 -15.03 -8.71
C THR A 104 -5.10 -16.11 -8.00
N TYR A 105 -4.87 -17.21 -8.69
CA TYR A 105 -3.94 -18.25 -8.28
C TYR A 105 -2.58 -18.04 -8.94
N PHE A 106 -1.50 -18.26 -8.19
CA PHE A 106 -0.13 -18.17 -8.67
C PHE A 106 0.59 -19.49 -8.44
N ARG A 107 1.35 -19.90 -9.44
CA ARG A 107 2.29 -21.01 -9.34
C ARG A 107 3.70 -20.48 -9.57
N LEU A 108 4.58 -20.69 -8.60
CA LEU A 108 5.97 -20.28 -8.72
C LEU A 108 6.71 -21.21 -9.68
N ALA A 109 7.76 -20.70 -10.34
CA ALA A 109 8.60 -21.46 -11.26
C ALA A 109 9.46 -22.51 -10.52
N ALA A 110 9.90 -22.12 -9.32
CA ALA A 110 10.72 -22.90 -8.41
C ALA A 110 10.24 -22.63 -6.98
N PRO A 111 10.47 -23.55 -6.03
CA PRO A 111 10.08 -23.33 -4.65
C PRO A 111 10.89 -22.15 -4.09
N TYR A 112 10.20 -21.22 -3.43
CA TYR A 112 10.84 -20.04 -2.84
C TYR A 112 10.99 -20.22 -1.33
N PRO A 113 12.22 -20.11 -0.78
CA PRO A 113 12.43 -20.32 0.64
C PRO A 113 11.87 -19.15 1.46
N ILE A 114 10.79 -19.40 2.20
CA ILE A 114 10.35 -18.53 3.29
C ILE A 114 11.06 -19.02 4.55
N ARG A 115 11.71 -18.10 5.26
CA ARG A 115 12.45 -18.42 6.48
C ARG A 115 12.06 -17.47 7.60
N THR A 116 12.16 -17.95 8.83
CA THR A 116 12.11 -17.13 10.03
C THR A 116 13.32 -16.20 10.10
N THR A 117 13.23 -15.11 10.85
CA THR A 117 14.37 -14.20 11.07
C THR A 117 15.58 -14.88 11.68
N GLU A 118 15.34 -15.78 12.64
CA GLU A 118 16.36 -16.57 13.31
C GLU A 118 17.13 -17.45 12.32
N ASN A 119 16.45 -17.89 11.25
CA ASN A 119 17.02 -18.66 10.15
C ASN A 119 17.44 -17.81 8.94
N GLY A 120 17.69 -16.52 9.15
CA GLY A 120 18.19 -15.60 8.12
C GLY A 120 17.14 -15.14 7.11
N GLY A 121 15.85 -15.32 7.42
CA GLY A 121 14.74 -14.89 6.60
C GLY A 121 14.48 -13.39 6.62
N ALA A 122 13.86 -12.92 5.55
CA ALA A 122 13.46 -11.53 5.35
C ALA A 122 12.03 -11.47 4.81
N GLN A 123 11.36 -10.34 5.00
CA GLN A 123 10.04 -10.13 4.42
C GLN A 123 10.13 -10.20 2.89
N VAL A 124 9.26 -11.01 2.30
CA VAL A 124 9.16 -11.15 0.84
C VAL A 124 8.11 -10.18 0.35
N LYS A 125 8.51 -9.23 -0.50
CA LYS A 125 7.58 -8.35 -1.21
C LYS A 125 7.33 -8.91 -2.60
N LEU A 126 6.07 -8.96 -2.99
CA LEU A 126 5.61 -9.41 -4.29
C LEU A 126 4.86 -8.25 -4.96
N LYS A 127 5.08 -8.07 -6.25
CA LYS A 127 4.31 -7.14 -7.08
C LYS A 127 3.57 -7.96 -8.13
N TYR A 128 2.28 -7.70 -8.29
CA TYR A 128 1.46 -8.32 -9.31
C TYR A 128 0.73 -7.24 -10.10
N THR A 129 0.73 -7.38 -11.43
CA THR A 129 0.09 -6.45 -12.33
C THR A 129 -1.10 -7.14 -12.99
N ILE A 130 -2.30 -6.62 -12.75
CA ILE A 130 -3.55 -7.10 -13.32
C ILE A 130 -3.90 -6.18 -14.48
N ARG A 131 -4.00 -6.72 -15.70
CA ARG A 131 -4.67 -6.01 -16.79
C ARG A 131 -6.15 -6.35 -16.83
N VAL A 132 -6.99 -5.33 -16.94
CA VAL A 132 -8.46 -5.42 -16.94
C VAL A 132 -8.98 -6.15 -18.19
N ASN A 133 -8.14 -6.38 -19.22
CA ASN A 133 -8.46 -7.09 -20.46
C ASN A 133 -7.66 -8.41 -20.65
N GLN A 134 -7.86 -9.39 -19.75
CA GLN A 134 -7.54 -10.83 -19.96
C GLN A 134 -6.06 -11.23 -20.20
N ASN A 135 -5.14 -10.29 -20.44
CA ASN A 135 -3.72 -10.57 -20.66
C ASN A 135 -2.89 -10.05 -19.46
N THR A 136 -2.77 -10.86 -18.41
CA THR A 136 -1.95 -10.53 -17.24
C THR A 136 -0.48 -10.89 -17.48
N ASP A 137 0.38 -9.87 -17.58
CA ASP A 137 1.84 -10.06 -17.52
C ASP A 137 2.25 -10.20 -16.04
N VAL A 138 2.71 -11.39 -15.67
CA VAL A 138 3.15 -11.73 -14.32
C VAL A 138 4.62 -11.38 -14.16
N ASN A 139 4.92 -10.31 -13.44
CA ASN A 139 6.28 -10.04 -12.98
C ASN A 139 6.33 -10.15 -11.45
N ILE A 140 6.55 -11.37 -10.96
CA ILE A 140 6.85 -11.59 -9.54
C ILE A 140 8.31 -11.22 -9.31
N MET A 141 8.54 -9.98 -8.88
CA MET A 141 9.85 -9.55 -8.39
C MET A 141 9.93 -9.85 -6.90
N VAL A 142 10.78 -10.80 -6.51
CA VAL A 142 11.06 -11.10 -5.11
C VAL A 142 12.29 -10.29 -4.69
N SER A 143 12.09 -9.31 -3.82
CA SER A 143 13.19 -8.55 -3.22
C SER A 143 13.34 -8.91 -1.73
N PRO A 144 14.46 -9.51 -1.30
CA PRO A 144 14.74 -9.68 0.12
C PRO A 144 14.99 -8.30 0.73
N ASN A 145 14.12 -7.85 1.63
CA ASN A 145 14.36 -6.63 2.38
C ASN A 145 14.94 -6.99 3.75
N LEU A 146 16.25 -6.74 3.94
CA LEU A 146 16.93 -6.93 5.23
C LEU A 146 16.46 -5.96 6.31
N ALA A 147 15.74 -4.90 5.95
CA ALA A 147 15.05 -4.07 6.91
C ALA A 147 13.73 -4.76 7.29
N TYR A 148 13.66 -5.21 8.53
CA TYR A 148 12.40 -5.41 9.26
C TYR A 148 11.65 -4.09 9.25
N THR A 149 10.93 -3.82 8.16
CA THR A 149 9.93 -2.76 8.14
C THR A 149 8.79 -3.33 8.98
N THR A 150 8.89 -3.13 10.29
CA THR A 150 7.82 -3.43 11.24
C THR A 150 6.53 -2.86 10.69
N GLU A 151 5.40 -3.47 11.01
CA GLU A 151 4.10 -2.89 10.70
C GLU A 151 4.05 -1.41 11.10
N GLU A 152 4.79 -0.96 12.13
CA GLU A 152 4.96 0.46 12.46
C GLU A 152 5.56 1.35 11.36
N GLN A 153 6.48 0.86 10.52
CA GLN A 153 7.09 1.60 9.41
C GLN A 153 6.35 1.43 8.07
N VAL A 154 5.63 0.32 7.84
CA VAL A 154 4.71 0.22 6.69
C VAL A 154 3.45 1.04 6.96
N ASN A 155 2.92 0.94 8.17
CA ASN A 155 1.85 1.78 8.68
C ASN A 155 2.38 3.21 8.97
N SER A 156 3.70 3.45 8.91
CA SER A 156 4.20 4.83 8.98
C SER A 156 3.91 5.62 7.71
N LYS A 157 3.93 4.95 6.54
CA LYS A 157 3.67 5.55 5.23
C LYS A 157 2.19 5.81 4.92
N PHE A 158 1.26 5.23 5.70
CA PHE A 158 -0.20 5.34 5.50
C PHE A 158 -0.99 5.89 6.69
N LYS A 159 -0.36 6.26 7.81
CA LYS A 159 -1.08 6.94 8.89
C LYS A 159 -1.41 8.37 8.47
N SER A 160 -2.51 8.52 7.74
CA SER A 160 -3.18 9.81 7.69
C SER A 160 -3.64 10.17 9.10
N VAL A 161 -3.26 11.34 9.58
CA VAL A 161 -3.74 11.90 10.84
C VAL A 161 -4.88 12.84 10.49
N GLU A 162 -6.06 12.60 11.04
CA GLU A 162 -7.14 13.58 10.91
C GLU A 162 -6.83 14.81 11.77
N VAL A 163 -7.01 15.99 11.21
CA VAL A 163 -6.87 17.26 11.89
C VAL A 163 -8.27 17.84 12.09
N THR A 164 -8.76 17.75 13.32
CA THR A 164 -10.06 18.30 13.73
C THR A 164 -9.91 19.53 14.63
N ALA A 165 -8.70 19.80 15.12
CA ALA A 165 -8.32 20.97 15.91
C ALA A 165 -6.81 21.23 15.79
N ASN A 166 -6.34 22.34 16.37
CA ASN A 166 -4.92 22.67 16.41
C ASN A 166 -4.11 21.56 17.09
N GLN A 167 -3.01 21.13 16.47
CA GLN A 167 -2.16 20.06 17.00
C GLN A 167 -0.72 20.16 16.52
N SER A 168 0.17 19.42 17.16
CA SER A 168 1.51 19.16 16.63
C SER A 168 1.42 18.08 15.54
N GLY A 169 2.11 18.33 14.43
CA GLY A 169 2.23 17.41 13.32
C GLY A 169 3.18 16.26 13.62
N LEU A 170 2.96 15.15 12.92
CA LEU A 170 3.82 13.98 12.97
C LEU A 170 4.68 13.88 11.71
N ALA A 171 5.97 13.65 11.88
CA ALA A 171 6.89 13.48 10.75
C ALA A 171 6.50 12.22 9.95
N ASP A 172 6.75 12.30 8.64
CA ASP A 172 6.49 11.28 7.63
C ASP A 172 5.02 10.85 7.52
N LYS A 173 4.09 11.74 7.90
CA LYS A 173 2.62 11.52 7.82
C LYS A 173 1.91 12.46 6.85
N LEU A 174 0.71 12.03 6.45
CA LEU A 174 -0.28 12.89 5.81
C LEU A 174 -1.24 13.43 6.86
N HIS A 175 -1.41 14.75 6.95
CA HIS A 175 -2.41 15.39 7.81
C HIS A 175 -3.61 15.77 6.97
N ILE A 176 -4.76 15.18 7.26
CA ILE A 176 -6.02 15.44 6.56
C ILE A 176 -6.85 16.39 7.40
N PHE A 177 -6.97 17.64 6.97
CA PHE A 177 -7.82 18.62 7.65
C PHE A 177 -9.29 18.32 7.42
N LYS A 178 -10.00 18.10 8.53
CA LYS A 178 -11.46 17.92 8.61
C LYS A 178 -12.15 19.14 9.23
N ALA A 179 -11.37 20.10 9.75
CA ALA A 179 -11.81 21.39 10.27
C ALA A 179 -10.70 22.46 10.10
N TYR A 180 -11.04 23.73 10.31
CA TYR A 180 -10.07 24.82 10.38
C TYR A 180 -9.13 24.61 11.57
N ALA A 181 -7.82 24.54 11.30
CA ALA A 181 -6.83 24.23 12.29
C ALA A 181 -5.42 24.63 11.84
N ASP A 182 -4.53 24.72 12.81
CA ASP A 182 -3.09 24.85 12.64
C ASP A 182 -2.40 23.56 13.04
N VAL A 183 -1.54 23.06 12.15
CA VAL A 183 -0.64 21.96 12.45
C VAL A 183 0.78 22.49 12.54
N ILE A 184 1.36 22.42 13.73
CA ILE A 184 2.76 22.84 13.95
C ILE A 184 3.66 21.70 13.52
N MET A 185 4.52 21.92 12.53
CA MET A 185 5.51 20.95 12.06
C MET A 185 6.36 20.43 13.24
N PRO A 186 6.69 19.14 13.29
CA PRO A 186 7.53 18.60 14.36
C PRO A 186 8.98 19.09 14.23
N LEU A 187 9.70 19.18 15.35
CA LEU A 187 11.17 19.20 15.31
C LEU A 187 11.63 17.83 14.81
N SER A 188 12.41 17.77 13.73
CA SER A 188 12.78 16.51 13.07
C SER A 188 14.12 16.61 12.38
N ASP A 189 14.73 15.48 12.02
CA ASP A 189 16.00 15.47 11.28
C ASP A 189 15.79 15.92 9.82
N ASP A 190 16.85 16.45 9.20
CA ASP A 190 16.83 16.76 7.77
C ASP A 190 16.49 15.51 6.94
N GLY A 191 15.69 15.69 5.89
CA GLY A 191 15.15 14.60 5.07
C GLY A 191 13.79 14.07 5.53
N SER A 192 13.33 14.45 6.73
CA SER A 192 11.94 14.21 7.17
C SER A 192 10.96 15.04 6.34
N PHE A 193 9.74 14.52 6.15
CA PHE A 193 8.68 15.29 5.48
C PHE A 193 7.39 15.34 6.28
N LEU A 194 6.51 16.29 5.97
CA LEU A 194 5.13 16.29 6.41
C LEU A 194 4.26 16.65 5.20
N ALA A 195 3.23 15.84 4.96
CA ALA A 195 2.24 16.14 3.94
C ALA A 195 0.94 16.63 4.58
N ALA A 196 0.24 17.52 3.89
CA ALA A 196 -1.08 18.00 4.26
C ALA A 196 -2.05 17.93 3.08
N LEU A 197 -3.31 17.70 3.39
CA LEU A 197 -4.44 17.73 2.47
C LEU A 197 -5.66 18.25 3.22
N VAL A 198 -6.49 19.06 2.57
CA VAL A 198 -7.77 19.50 3.15
C VAL A 198 -8.89 18.67 2.53
N ASP A 199 -9.74 18.08 3.36
CA ASP A 199 -10.89 17.31 2.91
C ASP A 199 -11.87 18.22 2.15
N SER A 200 -12.59 17.68 1.17
CA SER A 200 -13.65 18.39 0.44
C SER A 200 -14.76 18.96 1.31
N THR A 201 -14.95 18.47 2.54
CA THR A 201 -15.97 18.95 3.47
C THR A 201 -15.62 20.27 4.16
N VAL A 202 -14.36 20.73 4.07
CA VAL A 202 -13.89 21.97 4.72
C VAL A 202 -13.92 23.13 3.73
N ASP A 203 -14.66 24.19 4.05
CA ASP A 203 -14.81 25.37 3.19
C ASP A 203 -13.68 26.39 3.42
N LEU A 204 -12.61 26.31 2.62
CA LEU A 204 -11.46 27.21 2.71
C LEU A 204 -11.77 28.68 2.39
N SER A 205 -13.01 29.03 2.00
CA SER A 205 -13.44 30.43 1.83
C SER A 205 -13.89 31.09 3.13
N THR A 206 -14.25 30.30 4.15
CA THR A 206 -14.78 30.80 5.44
C THR A 206 -13.84 30.54 6.62
N GLY A 207 -12.71 29.87 6.40
CA GLY A 207 -11.66 29.67 7.40
C GLY A 207 -10.37 29.14 6.80
N ASP A 208 -9.35 28.96 7.65
CA ASP A 208 -7.99 28.61 7.23
C ASP A 208 -7.54 27.25 7.81
N CYS A 209 -6.84 26.49 6.99
CA CYS A 209 -6.02 25.36 7.41
C CYS A 209 -4.55 25.72 7.18
N ARG A 210 -3.71 25.65 8.21
CA ARG A 210 -2.33 26.13 8.14
C ARG A 210 -1.35 25.09 8.65
N LEU A 211 -0.16 25.10 8.06
CA LEU A 211 1.02 24.47 8.60
C LEU A 211 1.93 25.55 9.16
N ALA A 212 2.42 25.40 10.39
CA ALA A 212 3.35 26.34 11.01
C ALA A 212 4.72 25.70 11.20
N ALA A 213 5.80 26.47 11.05
CA ALA A 213 7.13 26.02 11.46
C ALA A 213 7.16 25.78 12.98
N PRO A 214 8.00 24.84 13.47
CA PRO A 214 8.24 24.73 14.90
C PRO A 214 8.97 25.97 15.41
N ASP A 215 8.90 26.18 16.73
CA ASP A 215 9.56 27.30 17.39
C ASP A 215 11.06 27.33 17.06
N GLY A 216 11.52 28.48 16.55
CA GLY A 216 12.91 28.69 16.16
C GLY A 216 13.26 28.30 14.72
N GLU A 217 12.35 27.68 13.97
CA GLU A 217 12.52 27.38 12.54
C GLU A 217 11.61 28.26 11.66
N GLN A 218 11.83 28.19 10.35
CA GLN A 218 11.01 28.86 9.34
C GLN A 218 10.59 27.90 8.23
N MET A 219 9.56 28.29 7.49
CA MET A 219 9.12 27.60 6.28
C MET A 219 9.50 28.42 5.05
N GLU A 220 9.90 27.77 3.97
CA GLU A 220 10.06 28.39 2.66
C GLU A 220 8.85 28.02 1.78
N VAL A 221 8.06 29.03 1.41
CA VAL A 221 6.91 28.88 0.52
C VAL A 221 7.07 29.85 -0.64
N ASN A 222 7.10 29.34 -1.88
CA ASN A 222 7.33 30.13 -3.08
C ASN A 222 8.58 31.04 -2.99
N GLY A 223 9.67 30.51 -2.41
CA GLY A 223 10.94 31.22 -2.25
C GLY A 223 10.95 32.30 -1.16
N LYS A 224 9.93 32.37 -0.30
CA LYS A 224 9.86 33.31 0.83
C LYS A 224 9.83 32.57 2.16
N LEU A 225 10.61 33.07 3.12
CA LEU A 225 10.60 32.58 4.49
C LEU A 225 9.38 33.12 5.25
N VAL A 226 8.59 32.22 5.81
CA VAL A 226 7.35 32.49 6.53
C VAL A 226 7.27 31.63 7.79
N SER A 227 6.49 32.05 8.78
CA SER A 227 6.23 31.25 9.98
C SER A 227 5.16 30.19 9.76
N HIS A 228 4.32 30.35 8.73
CA HIS A 228 3.26 29.43 8.39
C HIS A 228 2.90 29.45 6.90
N ALA A 229 2.40 28.32 6.40
CA ALA A 229 1.85 28.12 5.08
C ALA A 229 0.34 27.87 5.17
N ARG A 230 -0.47 28.65 4.45
CA ARG A 230 -1.91 28.36 4.30
C ARG A 230 -2.11 27.34 3.20
N ILE A 231 -2.95 26.33 3.47
CA ILE A 231 -3.44 25.41 2.44
C ILE A 231 -4.64 26.07 1.76
N VAL A 232 -4.57 26.22 0.44
CA VAL A 232 -5.52 27.03 -0.35
C VAL A 232 -6.41 26.20 -1.28
N GLU A 233 -6.23 24.89 -1.32
CA GLU A 233 -6.92 24.01 -2.26
C GLU A 233 -7.28 22.68 -1.59
N ASN A 234 -8.55 22.27 -1.68
CA ASN A 234 -9.02 20.97 -1.19
C ASN A 234 -8.53 19.83 -2.07
N LEU A 235 -8.38 18.64 -1.49
CA LEU A 235 -7.98 17.39 -2.15
C LEU A 235 -6.61 17.40 -2.85
N LYS A 236 -5.91 18.53 -2.85
CA LYS A 236 -4.52 18.63 -3.29
C LYS A 236 -3.59 18.35 -2.13
N ARG A 237 -2.60 17.52 -2.39
CA ARG A 237 -1.55 17.21 -1.42
C ARG A 237 -0.44 18.25 -1.51
N PHE A 238 -0.14 18.87 -0.39
CA PHE A 238 1.01 19.73 -0.19
C PHE A 238 2.03 18.97 0.64
N ARG A 239 3.29 18.95 0.23
CA ARG A 239 4.36 18.23 0.92
C ARG A 239 5.44 19.22 1.30
N PHE A 240 5.92 19.13 2.52
CA PHE A 240 7.00 19.95 3.03
C PHE A 240 8.13 19.04 3.48
N GLU A 241 9.35 19.34 3.04
CA GLU A 241 10.55 18.60 3.43
C GLU A 241 11.46 19.49 4.27
N ARG A 242 12.02 18.92 5.33
CA ARG A 242 12.98 19.64 6.17
C ARG A 242 14.37 19.51 5.56
N ILE A 243 14.96 20.64 5.19
CA ILE A 243 16.30 20.71 4.57
C ILE A 243 17.07 21.84 5.23
N GLY A 244 18.16 21.52 5.92
CA GLY A 244 19.03 22.49 6.58
C GLY A 244 18.32 23.32 7.65
N GLY A 245 17.37 22.72 8.38
CA GLY A 245 16.59 23.43 9.41
C GLY A 245 15.48 24.35 8.90
N VAL A 246 15.11 24.25 7.62
CA VAL A 246 13.99 24.98 7.02
C VAL A 246 13.02 24.00 6.37
N TRP A 247 11.72 24.19 6.58
CA TRP A 247 10.66 23.40 5.97
C TRP A 247 10.28 23.95 4.59
N LYS A 248 10.55 23.22 3.51
CA LYS A 248 10.34 23.69 2.14
C LYS A 248 9.16 22.99 1.47
N ALA A 249 8.25 23.78 0.90
CA ALA A 249 7.09 23.31 0.13
C ALA A 249 7.43 22.84 -1.29
#